data_AF-A0A4P9W5F3-F1
#
_entry.id   AF-A0A4P9W5F3-F1
#
_cell.length_a   1.000
_cell.length_b   1.000
_cell.length_c   1.000
_cell.angle_alpha   90.00
_cell.angle_beta   90.00
_cell.angle_gamma   90.00
#
_symmetry.space_group_name_H-M   'P 1'
#
loop_
_entity.id
_entity.type
_entity.pdbx_description
1 polymer ?
#
loop_
_entity_poly.entity_id
_entity_poly.type
_entity_poly.pdbx_seq_one_letter_code
_entity_poly.pdbx_strand_id
1 'polypeptide(L)'
;MAFESLPSRTAALAKDSPTTTAAFTRPSFLRDGSSPSPPQKISYKAFSALAPTLPARFHPYLSPAIFLRFPRDANDPASCISTLPFFNFVLRKVSLLTARVELAEFDGDHDGALTEEELEDYIRALLPSLHLRNVTPAFHKYYLCTAVRKFTFFLDPMRRGKLPILTILLSPILNELLELREPLCYHDYKSRPSPRHATTPSTRKP
;
A
#
# COMPACT_ATOMS: atom_id res chain seq x y z
N MET A 1 -34.47 -20.39 51.00
CA MET A 1 -35.83 -20.39 50.42
C MET A 1 -35.77 -19.53 49.17
N ALA A 2 -36.03 -20.13 48.00
CA ALA A 2 -37.27 -19.88 47.21
C ALA A 2 -37.20 -18.50 46.53
N PHE A 3 -36.76 -18.33 45.27
CA PHE A 3 -36.80 -19.20 44.08
C PHE A 3 -38.21 -19.33 43.48
N GLU A 4 -38.53 -18.46 42.52
CA GLU A 4 -39.57 -18.53 41.46
C GLU A 4 -39.58 -17.15 40.72
N SER A 5 -39.95 -17.00 39.44
CA SER A 5 -39.95 -17.95 38.32
C SER A 5 -39.83 -17.18 36.98
N LEU A 6 -39.46 -17.87 35.90
CA LEU A 6 -39.55 -17.34 34.53
C LEU A 6 -40.99 -17.46 34.00
N PRO A 7 -41.28 -16.84 32.84
CA PRO A 7 -41.50 -17.73 31.69
C PRO A 7 -40.68 -17.33 30.45
N SER A 8 -39.98 -18.32 29.90
CA SER A 8 -39.38 -18.23 28.57
C SER A 8 -40.45 -18.19 27.48
N ARG A 9 -40.22 -17.46 26.38
CA ARG A 9 -40.86 -17.76 25.10
C ARG A 9 -39.93 -17.47 23.93
N THR A 10 -39.98 -18.34 22.93
CA THR A 10 -38.95 -18.49 21.89
C THR A 10 -39.46 -18.16 20.48
N ALA A 11 -38.51 -17.73 19.63
CA ALA A 11 -38.45 -17.90 18.18
C ALA A 11 -39.58 -17.42 17.25
N ALA A 12 -39.32 -16.33 16.50
CA ALA A 12 -39.47 -16.18 15.03
C ALA A 12 -38.85 -14.82 14.62
N LEU A 13 -37.79 -14.68 13.83
CA LEU A 13 -37.48 -15.14 12.45
C LEU A 13 -37.95 -14.18 11.32
N ALA A 14 -37.34 -12.97 11.28
CA ALA A 14 -37.05 -12.16 10.09
C ALA A 14 -35.88 -11.24 10.50
N LYS A 15 -34.68 -11.21 9.89
CA LYS A 15 -34.34 -10.98 8.48
C LYS A 15 -35.05 -9.77 7.89
N ASP A 16 -34.47 -8.58 8.07
CA ASP A 16 -33.77 -7.93 6.96
C ASP A 16 -32.87 -6.78 7.46
N SER A 17 -31.64 -6.74 6.92
CA SER A 17 -30.63 -5.73 7.27
C SER A 17 -30.00 -5.18 5.98
N PRO A 18 -30.25 -3.92 5.58
CA PRO A 18 -29.65 -3.34 4.39
C PRO A 18 -28.18 -2.99 4.65
N THR A 19 -27.32 -4.00 4.60
CA THR A 19 -25.86 -3.81 4.58
C THR A 19 -25.47 -3.17 3.25
N THR A 20 -25.42 -1.83 3.23
CA THR A 20 -24.98 -1.05 2.05
C THR A 20 -23.47 -1.19 1.84
N THR A 21 -23.05 -2.39 1.44
CA THR A 21 -21.73 -2.63 0.84
C THR A 21 -21.71 -1.90 -0.50
N ALA A 22 -21.26 -0.64 -0.48
CA ALA A 22 -20.96 0.13 -1.67
C ALA A 22 -19.76 -0.51 -2.40
N ALA A 23 -20.05 -1.53 -3.21
CA ALA A 23 -19.06 -2.22 -4.01
C ALA A 23 -18.34 -1.20 -4.90
N PHE A 24 -17.01 -1.16 -4.82
CA PHE A 24 -16.19 -0.31 -5.67
C PHE A 24 -16.18 -0.87 -7.09
N THR A 25 -17.21 -0.55 -7.86
CA THR A 25 -17.37 -0.97 -9.26
C THR A 25 -16.15 -0.57 -10.06
N ARG A 26 -15.37 -1.57 -10.49
CA ARG A 26 -14.19 -1.37 -11.35
C ARG A 26 -14.59 -0.53 -12.57
N PRO A 27 -13.95 0.62 -12.83
CA PRO A 27 -14.23 1.40 -14.04
C PRO A 27 -13.80 0.57 -15.26
N SER A 28 -14.76 0.26 -16.13
CA SER A 28 -14.63 -0.70 -17.23
C SER A 28 -13.89 -0.13 -18.46
N PHE A 29 -12.67 0.38 -18.25
CA PHE A 29 -11.76 0.80 -19.32
C PHE A 29 -11.04 -0.41 -19.94
N LEU A 30 -11.77 -1.17 -20.75
CA LEU A 30 -11.17 -2.23 -21.56
C LEU A 30 -11.93 -2.44 -22.88
N ARG A 31 -11.64 -1.56 -23.84
CA ARG A 31 -11.84 -1.84 -25.27
C ARG A 31 -10.60 -1.41 -26.05
N ASP A 32 -10.42 -2.04 -27.20
CA ASP A 32 -9.48 -1.75 -28.27
C ASP A 32 -7.98 -1.91 -27.92
N GLY A 33 -7.42 -3.03 -28.36
CA GLY A 33 -5.99 -3.34 -28.21
C GLY A 33 -5.16 -2.65 -29.29
N SER A 34 -4.22 -1.79 -28.88
CA SER A 34 -3.18 -1.26 -29.75
C SER A 34 -1.95 -0.86 -28.92
N SER A 35 -0.75 -1.10 -29.48
CA SER A 35 0.56 -0.68 -28.94
C SER A 35 0.94 -1.28 -27.57
N PRO A 36 2.24 -1.27 -27.17
CA PRO A 36 2.56 -0.98 -25.78
C PRO A 36 1.91 0.36 -25.40
N SER A 37 1.10 0.39 -24.34
CA SER A 37 0.37 1.61 -23.96
C SER A 37 1.34 2.77 -23.72
N PRO A 38 1.13 3.95 -24.32
CA PRO A 38 1.99 5.10 -24.07
C PRO A 38 1.99 5.44 -22.56
N PRO A 39 3.09 6.00 -22.02
CA PRO A 39 3.19 6.31 -20.60
C PRO A 39 2.03 7.24 -20.22
N GLN A 40 1.10 6.73 -19.42
CA GLN A 40 -0.17 7.42 -19.14
C GLN A 40 0.13 8.76 -18.49
N LYS A 41 -0.12 9.86 -19.22
CA LYS A 41 0.05 11.23 -18.73
C LYS A 41 -1.30 11.77 -18.24
N ILE A 42 -1.27 12.65 -17.24
CA ILE A 42 -2.44 13.36 -16.74
C ILE A 42 -2.21 14.88 -16.79
N SER A 43 -3.14 15.59 -17.44
CA SER A 43 -3.16 17.06 -17.50
C SER A 43 -3.80 17.65 -16.23
N TYR A 44 -3.44 18.88 -15.87
CA TYR A 44 -3.97 19.57 -14.69
C TYR A 44 -5.52 19.66 -14.69
N LYS A 45 -6.16 19.81 -15.86
CA LYS A 45 -7.63 19.79 -15.97
C LYS A 45 -8.23 18.45 -15.52
N ALA A 46 -7.63 17.33 -15.94
CA ALA A 46 -8.05 16.00 -15.52
C ALA A 46 -7.73 15.74 -14.04
N PHE A 47 -6.57 16.18 -13.56
CA PHE A 47 -6.18 16.10 -12.15
C PHE A 47 -7.16 16.84 -11.23
N SER A 48 -7.61 18.03 -11.62
CA SER A 48 -8.65 18.77 -10.90
C SER A 48 -10.01 18.05 -10.95
N ALA A 49 -10.38 17.48 -12.10
CA ALA A 49 -11.62 16.68 -12.25
C ALA A 49 -11.62 15.35 -11.47
N LEU A 50 -10.45 14.85 -11.03
CA LEU A 50 -10.36 13.71 -10.11
C LEU A 50 -10.73 14.07 -8.66
N ALA A 51 -10.65 15.34 -8.25
CA ALA A 51 -10.97 15.74 -6.89
C ALA A 51 -12.43 15.41 -6.49
N PRO A 52 -13.49 15.78 -7.25
CA PRO A 52 -14.87 15.46 -6.89
C PRO A 52 -15.27 13.99 -7.12
N THR A 53 -14.48 13.20 -7.87
CA THR A 53 -14.81 11.79 -8.16
C THR A 53 -14.15 10.79 -7.21
N LEU A 54 -13.17 11.23 -6.40
CA LEU A 54 -12.46 10.39 -5.43
C LEU A 54 -12.92 10.66 -3.98
N PRO A 55 -12.91 9.63 -3.10
CA PRO A 55 -13.24 9.80 -1.69
C PRO A 55 -12.39 10.88 -0.99
N ALA A 56 -12.98 11.63 -0.06
CA ALA A 56 -12.38 12.85 0.52
C ALA A 56 -10.95 12.68 1.09
N ARG A 57 -10.61 11.49 1.58
CA ARG A 57 -9.24 11.08 1.98
C ARG A 57 -8.16 11.29 0.91
N PHE A 58 -8.51 11.42 -0.37
CA PHE A 58 -7.58 11.71 -1.47
C PHE A 58 -7.35 13.21 -1.74
N HIS A 59 -8.22 14.12 -1.28
CA HIS A 59 -8.03 15.57 -1.52
C HIS A 59 -6.66 16.12 -1.06
N PRO A 60 -6.07 15.70 0.09
CA PRO A 60 -4.74 16.15 0.53
C PRO A 60 -3.57 15.71 -0.39
N TYR A 61 -3.84 14.86 -1.38
CA TYR A 61 -2.90 14.41 -2.41
C TYR A 61 -3.16 15.07 -3.76
N LEU A 62 -4.37 15.62 -3.97
CA LEU A 62 -4.84 16.22 -5.21
C LEU A 62 -4.71 17.77 -5.20
N SER A 63 -3.71 18.30 -4.50
CA SER A 63 -3.47 19.74 -4.46
C SER A 63 -2.65 20.21 -5.67
N PRO A 64 -2.85 21.46 -6.16
CA PRO A 64 -2.04 22.00 -7.26
C PRO A 64 -0.55 22.02 -6.94
N ALA A 65 -0.19 22.29 -5.68
CA ALA A 65 1.20 22.24 -5.21
C ALA A 65 1.83 20.84 -5.35
N ILE A 66 1.05 19.75 -5.21
CA ILE A 66 1.55 18.40 -5.45
C ILE A 66 1.70 18.13 -6.96
N PHE A 67 0.73 18.53 -7.79
CA PHE A 67 0.83 18.41 -9.25
C PHE A 67 2.11 19.10 -9.78
N LEU A 68 2.41 20.31 -9.31
CA LEU A 68 3.54 21.11 -9.78
C LEU A 68 4.91 20.51 -9.39
N ARG A 69 5.00 19.62 -8.40
CA ARG A 69 6.25 18.97 -7.95
C ARG A 69 6.78 17.88 -8.89
N PHE A 70 5.98 17.37 -9.81
CA PHE A 70 6.42 16.35 -10.76
C PHE A 70 7.09 16.97 -11.98
N PRO A 71 8.12 16.32 -12.56
CA PRO A 71 8.72 16.78 -13.80
C PRO A 71 7.66 16.77 -14.91
N ARG A 72 7.56 17.91 -15.60
CA ARG A 72 6.74 18.09 -16.80
C ARG A 72 7.63 17.90 -18.02
N ASP A 73 7.08 17.26 -19.04
CA ASP A 73 7.78 17.00 -20.29
C ASP A 73 7.95 18.32 -21.06
N ALA A 74 9.20 18.74 -21.27
CA ALA A 74 9.52 20.03 -21.88
C ALA A 74 9.06 20.14 -23.34
N ASN A 75 8.79 19.01 -23.99
CA ASN A 75 8.30 18.94 -25.37
C ASN A 75 6.76 18.83 -25.47
N ASP A 76 6.06 18.81 -24.33
CA ASP A 76 4.61 18.57 -24.27
C ASP A 76 3.83 19.84 -23.84
N PRO A 77 3.18 20.56 -24.79
CA PRO A 77 2.53 21.84 -24.50
C PRO A 77 1.34 21.71 -23.53
N ALA A 78 0.83 20.50 -23.28
CA ALA A 78 -0.28 20.28 -22.36
C ALA A 78 0.11 20.30 -20.87
N SER A 79 1.41 20.49 -20.55
CA SER A 79 1.95 20.52 -19.17
C SER A 79 1.55 19.30 -18.32
N CYS A 80 1.44 18.14 -18.95
CA CYS A 80 1.04 16.90 -18.28
C CYS A 80 2.15 16.31 -17.41
N ILE A 81 1.77 15.64 -16.33
CA ILE A 81 2.67 14.82 -15.51
C ILE A 81 2.46 13.33 -15.83
N SER A 82 3.46 12.49 -15.62
CA SER A 82 3.28 11.03 -15.73
C SER A 82 2.51 10.50 -14.52
N THR A 83 1.47 9.70 -14.77
CA THR A 83 0.59 9.14 -13.73
C THR A 83 1.32 8.17 -12.80
N LEU A 84 2.34 7.45 -13.30
CA LEU A 84 3.06 6.46 -12.51
C LEU A 84 3.90 7.08 -11.36
N PRO A 85 4.77 8.09 -11.58
CA PRO A 85 5.41 8.82 -10.49
C PRO A 85 4.44 9.39 -9.46
N PHE A 86 3.28 9.91 -9.91
CA PHE A 86 2.24 10.42 -9.01
C PHE A 86 1.62 9.29 -8.16
N PHE A 87 1.22 8.18 -8.77
CA PHE A 87 0.69 7.01 -8.07
C PHE A 87 1.69 6.45 -7.05
N ASN A 88 2.95 6.30 -7.43
CA ASN A 88 4.02 5.84 -6.55
C ASN A 88 4.29 6.82 -5.39
N PHE A 89 4.14 8.13 -5.59
CA PHE A 89 4.22 9.12 -4.51
C PHE A 89 3.04 8.97 -3.53
N VAL A 90 1.81 8.78 -4.02
CA VAL A 90 0.63 8.56 -3.17
C VAL A 90 0.79 7.26 -2.38
N LEU A 91 1.16 6.15 -3.02
CA LEU A 91 1.41 4.87 -2.35
C LEU A 91 2.48 4.98 -1.26
N ARG A 92 3.64 5.59 -1.55
CA ARG A 92 4.72 5.78 -0.56
C ARG A 92 4.26 6.64 0.63
N LYS A 93 3.55 7.74 0.37
CA LYS A 93 3.05 8.62 1.43
C LYS A 93 1.96 7.95 2.28
N VAL A 94 1.10 7.12 1.69
CA VAL A 94 0.15 6.28 2.45
C VAL A 94 0.90 5.22 3.26
N SER A 95 1.87 4.51 2.66
CA SER A 95 2.67 3.49 3.34
C SER A 95 3.39 4.04 4.58
N LEU A 96 4.02 5.22 4.48
CA LEU A 96 4.65 5.89 5.63
C LEU A 96 3.66 6.36 6.69
N LEU A 97 2.43 6.74 6.32
CA LEU A 97 1.38 7.07 7.28
C LEU A 97 0.84 5.83 7.99
N THR A 98 0.64 4.72 7.27
CA THR A 98 0.27 3.44 7.87
C THR A 98 1.38 2.93 8.79
N ALA A 99 2.63 2.90 8.34
CA ALA A 99 3.78 2.50 9.16
C ALA A 99 3.94 3.39 10.41
N ARG A 100 3.59 4.69 10.35
CA ARG A 100 3.57 5.55 11.54
C ARG A 100 2.50 5.13 12.55
N VAL A 101 1.33 4.69 12.10
CA VAL A 101 0.26 4.19 12.98
C VAL A 101 0.65 2.82 13.53
N GLU A 102 1.16 1.92 12.69
CA GLU A 102 1.67 0.61 13.13
C GLU A 102 2.77 0.77 14.19
N LEU A 103 3.78 1.62 13.97
CA LEU A 103 4.86 1.87 14.95
C LEU A 103 4.33 2.45 16.27
N ALA A 104 3.31 3.31 16.23
CA ALA A 104 2.71 3.91 17.42
C ALA A 104 1.79 2.96 18.20
N GLU A 105 1.49 1.77 17.68
CA GLU A 105 0.78 0.70 18.40
C GLU A 105 1.72 -0.07 19.35
N PHE A 106 3.04 -0.02 19.11
CA PHE A 106 4.08 -0.63 19.94
C PHE A 106 4.77 0.36 20.89
N ASP A 107 4.40 1.64 20.86
CA ASP A 107 4.92 2.70 21.74
C ASP A 107 4.23 2.60 23.11
N GLY A 108 4.83 1.89 24.07
CA GLY A 108 4.17 1.49 25.32
C GLY A 108 4.07 2.58 26.39
N ASP A 109 4.99 3.56 26.39
CA ASP A 109 4.94 4.73 27.29
C ASP A 109 4.45 6.02 26.60
N HIS A 110 4.19 5.96 25.29
CA HIS A 110 3.68 7.05 24.44
C HIS A 110 4.63 8.25 24.36
N ASP A 111 5.95 8.08 24.57
CA ASP A 111 6.94 9.16 24.46
C ASP A 111 7.35 9.50 23.00
N GLY A 112 6.91 8.69 22.02
CA GLY A 112 7.21 8.88 20.60
C GLY A 112 8.49 8.19 20.14
N ALA A 113 9.10 7.33 20.96
CA ALA A 113 10.23 6.47 20.64
C ALA A 113 9.98 5.03 21.05
N LEU A 114 10.59 4.08 20.33
CA LEU A 114 10.54 2.65 20.66
C LEU A 114 11.85 2.19 21.29
N THR A 115 11.75 1.31 22.28
CA THR A 115 12.87 0.51 22.79
C THR A 115 13.29 -0.59 21.80
N GLU A 116 14.41 -1.27 22.08
CA GLU A 116 14.84 -2.42 21.26
C GLU A 116 13.82 -3.59 21.31
N GLU A 117 13.10 -3.75 22.42
CA GLU A 117 12.08 -4.80 22.61
C GLU A 117 10.79 -4.47 21.85
N GLU A 118 10.25 -3.26 21.98
CA GLU A 118 9.07 -2.80 21.23
C GLU A 118 9.32 -2.78 19.71
N LEU A 119 10.55 -2.46 19.28
CA LEU A 119 10.93 -2.56 17.88
C LEU A 119 11.07 -4.02 17.40
N GLU A 120 11.52 -4.95 18.26
CA GLU A 120 11.46 -6.38 17.92
C GLU A 120 10.00 -6.82 17.74
N ASP A 121 9.10 -6.41 18.64
CA ASP A 121 7.68 -6.75 18.56
C ASP A 121 7.02 -6.22 17.27
N TYR A 122 7.29 -4.96 16.89
CA TYR A 122 6.88 -4.40 15.59
C TYR A 122 7.41 -5.24 14.42
N ILE A 123 8.72 -5.52 14.37
CA ILE A 123 9.31 -6.27 13.25
C ILE A 123 8.82 -7.72 13.22
N ARG A 124 8.49 -8.32 14.39
CA ARG A 124 7.93 -9.68 14.49
C ARG A 124 6.48 -9.73 13.99
N ALA A 125 5.67 -8.71 14.28
CA ALA A 125 4.31 -8.56 13.75
C ALA A 125 4.30 -8.24 12.24
N LEU A 126 5.29 -7.48 11.77
CA LEU A 126 5.53 -7.17 10.37
C LEU A 126 5.95 -8.39 9.54
N LEU A 127 6.75 -9.30 10.12
CA LEU A 127 7.45 -10.40 9.44
C LEU A 127 6.57 -11.27 8.51
N PRO A 128 5.34 -11.69 8.89
CA PRO A 128 4.45 -12.48 8.03
C PRO A 128 3.98 -11.75 6.75
N SER A 129 4.09 -10.42 6.69
CA SER A 129 3.75 -9.62 5.49
C SER A 129 4.94 -9.43 4.53
N LEU A 130 6.14 -9.86 4.92
CA LEU A 130 7.37 -9.69 4.14
C LEU A 130 7.60 -10.90 3.22
N HIS A 131 7.87 -10.63 1.95
CA HIS A 131 8.12 -11.66 0.94
C HIS A 131 9.58 -12.12 0.99
N LEU A 132 9.95 -12.79 2.07
CA LEU A 132 11.28 -13.34 2.34
C LEU A 132 11.56 -14.61 1.48
N ARG A 133 11.51 -14.47 0.15
CA ARG A 133 11.50 -15.55 -0.87
C ARG A 133 12.56 -16.66 -0.69
N ASN A 134 13.68 -16.35 -0.03
CA ASN A 134 14.83 -17.26 0.12
C ASN A 134 15.12 -17.64 1.59
N VAL A 135 14.27 -17.25 2.55
CA VAL A 135 14.48 -17.50 3.99
C VAL A 135 13.54 -18.60 4.46
N THR A 136 14.05 -19.65 5.10
CA THR A 136 13.18 -20.67 5.69
C THR A 136 12.65 -20.22 7.07
N PRO A 137 11.47 -20.68 7.53
CA PRO A 137 10.89 -20.24 8.80
C PRO A 137 11.81 -20.41 10.01
N ALA A 138 12.68 -21.44 10.00
CA ALA A 138 13.67 -21.66 11.05
C ALA A 138 14.69 -20.51 11.21
N PHE A 139 14.91 -19.73 10.14
CA PHE A 139 15.81 -18.57 10.15
C PHE A 139 15.13 -17.24 10.51
N HIS A 140 13.80 -17.18 10.63
CA HIS A 140 13.07 -15.93 10.91
C HIS A 140 13.55 -15.23 12.20
N LYS A 141 13.89 -16.00 13.25
CA LYS A 141 14.46 -15.44 14.50
C LYS A 141 15.81 -14.74 14.31
N TYR A 142 16.64 -15.21 13.38
CA TYR A 142 17.92 -14.56 13.07
C TYR A 142 17.72 -13.34 12.17
N TYR A 143 16.77 -13.40 11.23
CA TYR A 143 16.37 -12.23 10.43
C TYR A 143 15.85 -11.10 11.34
N LEU A 144 14.94 -11.42 12.26
CA LEU A 144 14.37 -10.51 13.25
C LEU A 144 15.47 -9.81 14.07
N CYS A 145 16.33 -10.59 14.74
CA CYS A 145 17.45 -10.07 15.53
C CYS A 145 18.42 -9.22 14.68
N THR A 146 18.65 -9.59 13.41
CA THR A 146 19.49 -8.81 12.48
C THR A 146 18.83 -7.50 12.04
N ALA A 147 17.52 -7.50 11.82
CA ALA A 147 16.76 -6.32 11.41
C ALA A 147 16.70 -5.28 12.55
N VAL A 148 16.35 -5.71 13.76
CA VAL A 148 16.36 -4.85 14.97
C VAL A 148 17.74 -4.23 15.17
N ARG A 149 18.81 -5.05 15.14
CA ARG A 149 20.20 -4.57 15.27
C ARG A 149 20.64 -3.63 14.14
N LYS A 150 20.07 -3.75 12.93
CA LYS A 150 20.33 -2.78 11.85
C LYS A 150 19.74 -1.42 12.20
N PHE A 151 18.53 -1.36 12.78
CA PHE A 151 17.97 -0.09 13.25
C PHE A 151 18.76 0.49 14.43
N THR A 152 19.02 -0.27 15.50
CA THR A 152 19.75 0.26 16.68
C THR A 152 21.17 0.71 16.33
N PHE A 153 21.90 -0.04 15.50
CA PHE A 153 23.25 0.32 15.06
C PHE A 153 23.33 1.64 14.28
N PHE A 154 22.39 1.90 13.36
CA PHE A 154 22.43 3.08 12.49
C PHE A 154 21.66 4.29 13.04
N LEU A 155 20.65 4.09 13.89
CA LEU A 155 19.76 5.16 14.37
C LEU A 155 19.98 5.53 15.85
N ASP A 156 20.63 4.68 16.64
CA ASP A 156 21.09 5.00 18.01
C ASP A 156 22.62 4.81 18.16
N PRO A 157 23.44 5.66 17.50
CA PRO A 157 24.89 5.63 17.66
C PRO A 157 25.36 5.99 19.08
N MET A 158 24.46 6.49 19.95
CA MET A 158 24.76 6.83 21.35
C MET A 158 24.38 5.75 22.35
N ARG A 159 23.74 4.64 21.92
CA ARG A 159 23.29 3.54 22.77
C ARG A 159 22.39 3.99 23.95
N ARG A 160 21.46 4.89 23.65
CA ARG A 160 20.42 5.36 24.59
C ARG A 160 19.32 4.32 24.82
N GLY A 161 19.16 3.35 23.92
CA GLY A 161 18.14 2.29 24.02
C GLY A 161 16.73 2.74 23.63
N LYS A 162 16.56 3.96 23.10
CA LYS A 162 15.29 4.49 22.57
C LYS A 162 15.49 5.09 21.17
N LEU A 163 14.58 4.75 20.25
CA LEU A 163 14.60 5.11 18.84
C LEU A 163 13.34 5.92 18.47
N PRO A 164 13.43 7.26 18.31
CA PRO A 164 12.29 8.08 17.95
C PRO A 164 11.59 7.60 16.68
N ILE A 165 10.27 7.46 16.71
CA ILE A 165 9.45 6.94 15.61
C ILE A 165 9.66 7.77 14.33
N LEU A 166 9.86 9.09 14.46
CA LEU A 166 10.21 9.97 13.33
C LEU A 166 11.57 9.62 12.71
N THR A 167 12.56 9.23 13.51
CA THR A 167 13.88 8.78 13.02
C THR A 167 13.77 7.44 12.28
N ILE A 168 12.94 6.52 12.79
CA ILE A 168 12.65 5.24 12.12
C ILE A 168 11.96 5.51 10.77
N LEU A 169 10.92 6.35 10.75
CA LEU A 169 10.14 6.71 9.54
C LEU A 169 10.94 7.45 8.46
N LEU A 170 11.95 8.23 8.86
CA LEU A 170 12.85 8.93 7.93
C LEU A 170 14.06 8.09 7.52
N SER A 171 14.24 6.90 8.10
CA SER A 171 15.38 6.03 7.78
C SER A 171 15.24 5.35 6.40
N PRO A 172 16.33 5.18 5.64
CA PRO A 172 16.31 4.33 4.45
C PRO A 172 16.05 2.86 4.81
N ILE A 173 16.38 2.46 6.04
CA ILE A 173 16.25 1.10 6.56
C ILE A 173 14.77 0.67 6.61
N LEU A 174 13.87 1.56 7.05
CA LEU A 174 12.43 1.28 7.02
C LEU A 174 11.91 1.21 5.58
N ASN A 175 12.40 2.07 4.67
CA ASN A 175 11.98 2.01 3.27
C ASN A 175 12.42 0.67 2.61
N GLU A 176 13.68 0.26 2.80
CA GLU A 176 14.19 -1.05 2.35
C GLU A 176 13.37 -2.22 2.91
N LEU A 177 12.96 -2.14 4.18
CA LEU A 177 12.16 -3.17 4.85
C LEU A 177 10.71 -3.22 4.33
N LEU A 178 10.09 -2.05 4.11
CA LEU A 178 8.73 -1.96 3.56
C LEU A 178 8.67 -2.29 2.06
N GLU A 179 9.77 -2.15 1.31
CA GLU A 179 9.89 -2.65 -0.06
C GLU A 179 9.90 -4.19 -0.16
N LEU A 180 9.96 -4.91 0.98
CA LEU A 180 9.74 -6.36 1.05
C LEU A 180 8.27 -6.76 1.29
N ARG A 181 7.38 -5.83 1.69
CA ARG A 181 5.92 -6.04 1.54
C ARG A 181 5.58 -6.04 0.05
N GLU A 182 4.54 -6.75 -0.36
CA GLU A 182 4.20 -6.80 -1.79
C GLU A 182 3.83 -5.40 -2.32
N PRO A 183 4.47 -4.91 -3.40
CA PRO A 183 4.17 -3.58 -3.94
C PRO A 183 2.75 -3.58 -4.53
N LEU A 184 1.84 -2.83 -3.91
CA LEU A 184 0.44 -2.72 -4.31
C LEU A 184 0.32 -2.43 -5.82
N CYS A 185 -0.17 -3.46 -6.53
CA CYS A 185 -0.61 -3.45 -7.93
C CYS A 185 0.28 -2.73 -8.96
N TYR A 186 1.47 -3.29 -9.23
CA TYR A 186 2.14 -3.06 -10.53
C TYR A 186 2.53 -4.35 -11.30
N HIS A 187 2.24 -5.55 -10.81
CA HIS A 187 2.56 -6.78 -11.55
C HIS A 187 1.61 -7.06 -12.75
N ASP A 188 0.31 -6.75 -12.64
CA ASP A 188 -0.71 -7.14 -13.65
C ASP A 188 -0.47 -6.63 -15.08
N TYR A 189 0.17 -5.47 -15.26
CA TYR A 189 0.42 -4.89 -16.59
C TYR A 189 1.76 -5.32 -17.23
N LYS A 190 2.64 -6.00 -16.50
CA LYS A 190 3.85 -6.66 -17.05
C LYS A 190 3.71 -8.18 -17.17
N SER A 191 2.83 -8.81 -16.40
CA SER A 191 2.70 -10.27 -16.33
C SER A 191 1.78 -10.89 -17.39
N ARG A 192 1.16 -10.11 -18.29
CA ARG A 192 0.40 -10.69 -19.42
C ARG A 192 1.36 -11.23 -20.50
N PRO A 193 1.37 -12.54 -20.81
CA PRO A 193 2.13 -13.05 -21.94
C PRO A 193 1.52 -12.49 -23.24
N SER A 194 2.35 -11.90 -24.09
CA SER A 194 1.91 -11.42 -25.40
C SER A 194 1.52 -12.62 -26.28
N PRO A 195 0.30 -12.65 -26.88
CA PRO A 195 -0.16 -13.77 -27.68
C PRO A 195 0.63 -13.88 -28.99
N ARG A 196 1.64 -14.76 -29.00
CA ARG A 196 2.48 -14.99 -30.17
C ARG A 196 1.75 -15.84 -31.21
N HIS A 197 1.78 -15.38 -32.46
CA HIS A 197 1.50 -16.15 -33.68
C HIS A 197 0.16 -16.91 -33.74
N ALA A 198 -0.94 -16.16 -33.92
CA ALA A 198 -2.06 -16.68 -34.70
C ALA A 198 -1.67 -16.73 -36.18
N THR A 199 -1.05 -17.82 -36.62
CA THR A 199 -0.66 -18.03 -38.03
C THR A 199 -1.90 -18.08 -38.91
N THR A 200 -1.99 -17.21 -39.91
CA THR A 200 -3.14 -17.16 -40.83
C THR A 200 -3.25 -18.46 -41.64
N PRO A 201 -4.41 -19.13 -41.68
CA PRO A 201 -4.59 -20.31 -42.52
C PRO A 201 -4.57 -19.91 -44.00
N SER A 202 -3.61 -20.44 -44.76
CA SER A 202 -3.54 -20.20 -46.20
C SER A 202 -4.70 -20.89 -46.91
N THR A 203 -5.62 -20.10 -47.48
CA THR A 203 -6.81 -20.60 -48.18
C THR A 203 -6.45 -21.14 -49.55
N ARG A 204 -6.12 -22.43 -49.64
CA ARG A 204 -6.05 -23.15 -50.92
C ARG A 204 -7.47 -23.42 -51.43
N LYS A 205 -7.76 -23.06 -52.68
CA LYS A 205 -9.09 -23.20 -53.29
C LYS A 205 -9.01 -23.07 -54.83
N PRO A 206 -9.83 -23.82 -55.57
CA PRO A 206 -9.92 -25.28 -55.50
C PRO A 206 -8.63 -25.94 -56.01
#